data_AF-A0A7S3JJ58-F1
#
_entry.id   AF-A0A7S3JJ58-F1
#
_cell.length_a   1.000
_cell.length_b   1.000
_cell.length_c   1.000
_cell.angle_alpha   90.00
_cell.angle_beta   90.00
_cell.angle_gamma   90.00
#
_symmetry.space_group_name_H-M   'P 1'
#
loop_
_entity.id
_entity.type
_entity.pdbx_description
1 polymer ?
#
loop_
_entity_poly.entity_id
_entity_poly.type
_entity_poly.pdbx_seq_one_letter_code
_entity_poly.pdbx_strand_id
1 'polypeptide(L)'
;MVKGVQQPIRGLFLRFYLLKTMKDLLPDKGSEYEDDENDVTDSIDFILKNFKEMNRLWIRLQYMSSQKDDYKKEEEREELKTTVGENIYRLSSLNGLTVDLYKTKVLPHILDTLIVCEDVMSHQFLIECLINSFPDEFHLETLQPLLEGISKLHKDVDIKTTIITLLDRLTEVVTDKESNIFKMVQKYIDEIFIRFNCKMESKLVIQVSLLSFCIAKDQAKVTENINSVLESC
;
A
#
# COMPACT_ATOMS: atom_id res chain seq x y z
N MET A 1 -4.74 22.63 14.84
CA MET A 1 -5.98 22.67 15.63
C MET A 1 -6.68 21.30 15.72
N VAL A 2 -6.78 20.51 14.63
CA VAL A 2 -7.44 19.18 14.65
C VAL A 2 -6.80 18.16 15.61
N LYS A 3 -5.52 18.34 15.97
CA LYS A 3 -4.82 17.55 16.99
C LYS A 3 -5.52 17.53 18.36
N GLY A 4 -6.41 18.49 18.66
CA GLY A 4 -7.14 18.53 19.93
C GLY A 4 -8.19 17.41 20.08
N VAL A 5 -8.67 16.81 19.00
CA VAL A 5 -9.69 15.75 19.03
C VAL A 5 -9.01 14.39 19.01
N GLN A 6 -8.80 13.82 20.20
CA GLN A 6 -8.12 12.52 20.37
C GLN A 6 -9.08 11.32 20.52
N GLN A 7 -10.38 11.58 20.62
CA GLN A 7 -11.39 10.52 20.59
C GLN A 7 -11.44 9.92 19.17
N PRO A 8 -11.21 8.60 18.98
CA PRO A 8 -10.97 8.01 17.67
C PRO A 8 -12.06 8.25 16.62
N ILE A 9 -13.31 7.93 16.93
CA ILE A 9 -14.43 8.04 15.97
C ILE A 9 -14.61 9.50 15.52
N ARG A 10 -14.71 10.43 16.48
CA ARG A 10 -14.85 11.87 16.21
C ARG A 10 -13.64 12.42 15.47
N GLY A 11 -12.43 11.98 15.85
CA GLY A 11 -11.19 12.39 15.20
C GLY A 11 -11.08 11.89 13.76
N LEU A 12 -11.49 10.64 13.50
CA LEU A 12 -11.55 10.05 12.16
C LEU A 12 -12.53 10.81 11.28
N PHE A 13 -13.78 10.99 11.72
CA PHE A 13 -14.78 11.71 10.93
C PHE A 13 -14.42 13.18 10.71
N LEU A 14 -13.88 13.87 11.71
CA LEU A 14 -13.43 15.26 11.54
C LEU A 14 -12.32 15.38 10.51
N ARG A 15 -11.34 14.47 10.54
CA ARG A 15 -10.21 14.44 9.60
C ARG A 15 -10.63 14.00 8.21
N PHE A 16 -11.54 13.04 8.11
CA PHE A 16 -12.13 12.61 6.85
C PHE A 16 -12.93 13.75 6.20
N TYR A 17 -13.76 14.43 6.99
CA TYR A 17 -14.50 15.61 6.54
C TYR A 17 -13.53 16.70 6.07
N LEU A 18 -12.49 17.01 6.86
CA LEU A 18 -11.46 17.97 6.46
C LEU A 18 -10.83 17.61 5.12
N LEU A 19 -10.43 16.35 4.91
CA LEU A 19 -9.84 15.88 3.65
C LEU A 19 -10.81 16.08 2.48
N LYS A 20 -12.09 15.74 2.66
CA LYS A 20 -13.13 15.91 1.63
C LYS A 20 -13.42 17.38 1.32
N THR A 21 -13.42 18.25 2.33
CA THR A 21 -13.64 19.70 2.14
C THR A 21 -12.43 20.38 1.50
N MET A 22 -11.21 19.97 1.86
CA MET A 22 -9.99 20.58 1.35
C MET A 22 -9.61 20.10 -0.05
N LYS A 23 -10.23 19.03 -0.58
CA LYS A 23 -9.78 18.41 -1.84
C LYS A 23 -9.61 19.43 -2.97
N ASP A 24 -10.54 20.36 -3.14
CA ASP A 24 -10.53 21.34 -4.24
C ASP A 24 -9.78 22.65 -3.86
N LEU A 25 -9.22 22.71 -2.65
CA LEU A 25 -8.55 23.88 -2.07
C LEU A 25 -7.04 23.63 -1.83
N LEU A 26 -6.54 22.48 -2.25
CA LEU A 26 -5.16 22.08 -2.08
C LEU A 26 -4.32 22.59 -3.28
N PRO A 27 -3.12 23.14 -3.04
CA PRO A 27 -2.16 23.44 -4.11
C PRO A 27 -1.85 22.16 -4.92
N ASP A 28 -2.06 22.22 -6.22
CA ASP A 28 -1.80 21.11 -7.15
C ASP A 28 -1.47 21.70 -8.51
N LYS A 29 -0.82 20.93 -9.37
CA LYS A 29 -0.38 21.41 -10.68
C LYS A 29 -1.57 21.89 -11.52
N GLY A 30 -1.57 23.18 -11.86
CA GLY A 30 -2.64 23.83 -12.63
C GLY A 30 -3.85 24.25 -11.79
N SER A 31 -3.75 24.22 -10.46
CA SER A 31 -4.76 24.71 -9.51
C SER A 31 -4.66 26.22 -9.33
N GLU A 32 -5.77 26.88 -8.96
CA GLU A 32 -5.77 28.31 -8.59
C GLU A 32 -5.02 28.58 -7.26
N TYR A 33 -4.73 27.51 -6.50
CA TYR A 33 -4.03 27.54 -5.22
C TYR A 33 -2.53 27.24 -5.36
N GLU A 34 -2.02 27.02 -6.58
CA GLU A 34 -0.58 26.90 -6.85
C GLU A 34 0.04 28.30 -6.99
N ASP A 35 1.04 28.61 -6.16
CA ASP A 35 1.79 29.87 -6.21
C ASP A 35 3.29 29.64 -5.95
N ASP A 36 4.10 30.71 -5.94
CA ASP A 36 5.56 30.60 -5.77
C ASP A 36 5.97 30.02 -4.40
N GLU A 37 5.09 30.05 -3.40
CA GLU A 37 5.35 29.60 -2.04
C GLU A 37 4.67 28.26 -1.69
N ASN A 38 3.60 27.88 -2.40
CA ASN A 38 2.77 26.71 -2.13
C ASN A 38 2.60 25.85 -3.38
N ASP A 39 3.02 24.58 -3.29
CA ASP A 39 2.96 23.65 -4.40
C ASP A 39 2.37 22.28 -4.01
N VAL A 40 2.35 21.35 -4.96
CA VAL A 40 1.84 19.98 -4.73
C VAL A 40 2.54 19.27 -3.56
N THR A 41 3.77 19.65 -3.24
CA THR A 41 4.56 19.05 -2.17
C THR A 41 4.00 19.39 -0.79
N ASP A 42 3.39 20.57 -0.62
CA ASP A 42 2.64 20.96 0.59
C ASP A 42 1.36 20.15 0.75
N SER A 43 0.65 19.92 -0.35
CA SER A 43 -0.53 19.06 -0.38
C SER A 43 -0.20 17.63 0.01
N ILE A 44 0.93 17.10 -0.50
CA ILE A 44 1.44 15.78 -0.11
C ILE A 44 1.71 15.74 1.39
N ASP A 45 2.40 16.73 1.95
CA ASP A 45 2.69 16.78 3.40
C ASP A 45 1.44 16.87 4.25
N PHE A 46 0.47 17.68 3.83
CA PHE A 46 -0.81 17.80 4.49
C PHE A 46 -1.53 16.45 4.55
N ILE A 47 -1.64 15.76 3.40
CA ILE A 47 -2.36 14.48 3.31
C ILE A 47 -1.60 13.38 4.07
N LEU A 48 -0.27 13.27 3.95
CA LEU A 48 0.53 12.27 4.67
C LEU A 48 0.43 12.46 6.19
N LYS A 49 0.44 13.70 6.67
CA LYS A 49 0.24 14.01 8.09
C LYS A 49 -1.16 13.67 8.56
N ASN A 50 -2.17 13.88 7.71
CA ASN A 50 -3.54 13.49 8.02
C ASN A 50 -3.69 11.97 8.06
N PHE A 51 -3.14 11.26 7.07
CA PHE A 51 -3.08 9.81 6.98
C PHE A 51 -2.48 9.18 8.23
N LYS A 52 -1.28 9.63 8.64
CA LYS A 52 -0.60 9.11 9.83
C LYS A 52 -1.44 9.24 11.10
N GLU A 53 -2.07 10.39 11.28
CA GLU A 53 -2.93 10.63 12.45
C GLU A 53 -4.24 9.84 12.38
N MET A 54 -4.85 9.71 11.21
CA MET A 54 -6.06 8.89 11.02
C MET A 54 -5.76 7.41 11.27
N ASN A 55 -4.66 6.87 10.73
CA ASN A 55 -4.26 5.48 10.98
C ASN A 55 -4.04 5.24 12.49
N ARG A 56 -3.35 6.17 13.18
CA ARG A 56 -3.15 6.09 14.62
C ARG A 56 -4.47 6.07 15.41
N LEU A 57 -5.45 6.89 15.02
CA LEU A 57 -6.77 6.91 15.66
C LEU A 57 -7.55 5.62 15.38
N TRP A 58 -7.50 5.14 14.14
CA TRP A 58 -8.15 3.91 13.73
C TRP A 58 -7.64 2.68 14.49
N ILE A 59 -6.31 2.54 14.65
CA ILE A 59 -5.72 1.47 15.48
C ILE A 59 -6.11 1.64 16.94
N ARG A 60 -6.20 2.88 17.44
CA ARG A 60 -6.60 3.16 18.83
C ARG A 60 -8.01 2.65 19.16
N LEU A 61 -8.91 2.52 18.18
CA LEU A 61 -10.25 1.95 18.39
C LEU A 61 -10.18 0.55 19.00
N GLN A 62 -9.17 -0.25 18.63
CA GLN A 62 -8.97 -1.59 19.16
C GLN A 62 -8.89 -1.64 20.69
N TYR A 63 -8.37 -0.56 21.31
CA TYR A 63 -8.04 -0.51 22.72
C TYR A 63 -9.02 0.34 23.57
N MET A 64 -10.06 0.93 22.97
CA MET A 64 -10.91 1.91 23.66
C MET A 64 -12.04 1.33 24.52
N SER A 65 -12.49 0.10 24.27
CA SER A 65 -13.61 -0.54 24.98
C SER A 65 -13.18 -1.78 25.78
N SER A 66 -13.94 -2.09 26.83
CA SER A 66 -13.73 -3.26 27.71
C SER A 66 -13.67 -4.57 26.89
N GLN A 67 -12.90 -5.57 27.33
CA GLN A 67 -12.60 -6.81 26.60
C GLN A 67 -13.83 -7.64 26.17
N LYS A 68 -15.04 -7.30 26.61
CA LYS A 68 -16.27 -8.04 26.29
C LYS A 68 -16.84 -7.76 24.89
N ASP A 69 -16.32 -6.77 24.17
CA ASP A 69 -16.88 -6.33 22.88
C ASP A 69 -15.87 -6.39 21.72
N ASP A 70 -14.81 -7.22 21.80
CA ASP A 70 -13.75 -7.28 20.78
C ASP A 70 -14.26 -7.50 19.34
N TYR A 71 -15.31 -8.32 19.16
CA TYR A 71 -15.94 -8.51 17.84
C TYR A 71 -16.54 -7.22 17.27
N LYS A 72 -17.26 -6.45 18.09
CA LYS A 72 -17.86 -5.17 17.66
C LYS A 72 -16.78 -4.14 17.32
N LYS A 73 -15.64 -4.17 18.01
CA LYS A 73 -14.51 -3.28 17.70
C LYS A 73 -13.97 -3.57 16.30
N GLU A 74 -13.77 -4.84 15.98
CA GLU A 74 -13.27 -5.24 14.67
C GLU A 74 -14.27 -4.85 13.57
N GLU A 75 -15.58 -5.02 13.80
CA GLU A 75 -16.65 -4.60 12.89
C GLU A 75 -16.66 -3.06 12.68
N GLU A 76 -16.63 -2.28 13.76
CA GLU A 76 -16.55 -0.81 13.68
C GLU A 76 -15.28 -0.35 12.94
N ARG A 77 -14.15 -1.00 13.19
CA ARG A 77 -12.89 -0.71 12.50
C ARG A 77 -12.98 -1.04 11.02
N GLU A 78 -13.59 -2.18 10.68
CA GLU A 78 -13.78 -2.62 9.30
C GLU A 78 -14.66 -1.62 8.52
N GLU A 79 -15.72 -1.07 9.13
CA GLU A 79 -16.54 -0.02 8.52
C GLU A 79 -15.77 1.28 8.29
N LEU A 80 -14.91 1.65 9.24
CA LEU A 80 -14.19 2.92 9.22
C LEU A 80 -12.90 2.91 8.39
N LYS A 81 -12.40 1.75 7.96
CA LYS A 81 -11.12 1.63 7.23
C LYS A 81 -11.03 2.51 6.00
N THR A 82 -12.14 2.63 5.26
CA THR A 82 -12.26 3.44 4.04
C THR A 82 -11.94 4.92 4.28
N THR A 83 -12.24 5.43 5.48
CA THR A 83 -11.92 6.81 5.86
C THR A 83 -10.42 7.07 5.90
N VAL A 84 -9.63 6.06 6.30
CA VAL A 84 -8.16 6.15 6.31
C VAL A 84 -7.61 5.99 4.89
N GLY A 85 -8.11 4.99 4.15
CA GLY A 85 -7.71 4.69 2.78
C GLY A 85 -7.93 5.84 1.79
N GLU A 86 -8.94 6.69 2.04
CA GLU A 86 -9.20 7.90 1.24
C GLU A 86 -7.98 8.83 1.16
N ASN A 87 -7.11 8.87 2.17
CA ASN A 87 -5.89 9.68 2.10
C ASN A 87 -4.93 9.16 1.01
N ILE A 88 -4.80 7.84 0.88
CA ILE A 88 -3.94 7.20 -0.13
C ILE A 88 -4.51 7.46 -1.53
N TYR A 89 -5.83 7.27 -1.68
CA TYR A 89 -6.52 7.60 -2.93
C TYR A 89 -6.38 9.08 -3.29
N ARG A 90 -6.47 10.00 -2.30
CA ARG A 90 -6.30 11.42 -2.57
C ARG A 90 -4.89 11.75 -3.06
N LEU A 91 -3.86 11.13 -2.48
CA LEU A 91 -2.48 11.30 -2.95
C LEU A 91 -2.33 10.88 -4.42
N SER A 92 -2.90 9.73 -4.82
CA SER A 92 -2.79 9.29 -6.22
C SER A 92 -3.59 10.14 -7.20
N SER A 93 -4.60 10.86 -6.72
CA SER A 93 -5.41 11.79 -7.53
C SER A 93 -4.79 13.18 -7.75
N LEU A 94 -3.60 13.47 -7.19
CA LEU A 94 -2.91 14.74 -7.39
C LEU A 94 -2.24 14.78 -8.77
N ASN A 95 -2.53 15.81 -9.57
CA ASN A 95 -1.99 15.94 -10.92
C ASN A 95 -0.48 16.24 -10.92
N GLY A 96 0.01 16.94 -9.90
CA GLY A 96 1.41 17.28 -9.73
C GLY A 96 2.27 16.14 -9.16
N LEU A 97 1.67 14.99 -8.80
CA LEU A 97 2.43 13.86 -8.25
C LEU A 97 3.25 13.19 -9.35
N THR A 98 4.57 13.40 -9.31
CA THR A 98 5.52 12.72 -10.20
C THR A 98 6.08 11.44 -9.58
N VAL A 99 6.64 10.56 -10.41
CA VAL A 99 7.34 9.35 -9.97
C VAL A 99 8.46 9.67 -8.97
N ASP A 100 9.19 10.76 -9.17
CA ASP A 100 10.28 11.17 -8.28
C ASP A 100 9.78 11.60 -6.90
N LEU A 101 8.69 12.36 -6.85
CA LEU A 101 8.04 12.72 -5.57
C LEU A 101 7.45 11.49 -4.88
N TYR A 102 6.91 10.56 -5.66
CA TYR A 102 6.40 9.30 -5.13
C TYR A 102 7.50 8.47 -4.47
N LYS A 103 8.63 8.28 -5.18
CA LYS A 103 9.83 7.56 -4.70
C LYS A 103 10.42 8.17 -3.44
N THR A 104 10.59 9.48 -3.44
CA THR A 104 11.39 10.17 -2.40
C THR A 104 10.56 10.53 -1.17
N LYS A 105 9.26 10.79 -1.35
CA LYS A 105 8.40 11.34 -0.29
C LYS A 105 7.22 10.45 0.04
N VAL A 106 6.36 10.14 -0.93
CA VAL A 106 5.06 9.49 -0.68
C VAL A 106 5.22 8.04 -0.21
N LEU A 107 5.86 7.19 -1.01
CA LEU A 107 5.99 5.77 -0.71
C LEU A 107 6.74 5.53 0.60
N PRO A 108 7.91 6.14 0.87
CA PRO A 108 8.61 5.96 2.14
C PRO A 108 7.74 6.33 3.35
N HIS A 109 7.03 7.45 3.29
CA HIS A 109 6.17 7.88 4.41
C HIS A 109 4.99 6.95 4.66
N ILE A 110 4.38 6.41 3.60
CA ILE A 110 3.29 5.43 3.74
C ILE A 110 3.85 4.14 4.34
N LEU A 111 4.94 3.59 3.79
CA LEU A 111 5.56 2.37 4.29
C LEU A 111 6.05 2.51 5.73
N ASP A 112 6.67 3.62 6.10
CA ASP A 112 7.10 3.90 7.47
C ASP A 112 5.90 3.96 8.42
N THR A 113 4.79 4.57 7.99
CA THR A 113 3.56 4.62 8.79
C THR A 113 2.97 3.24 8.98
N LEU A 114 3.06 2.35 7.98
CA LEU A 114 2.64 0.96 8.09
C LEU A 114 3.56 0.19 9.03
N ILE A 115 4.87 0.15 8.77
CA ILE A 115 5.84 -0.64 9.54
C ILE A 115 5.85 -0.27 11.03
N VAL A 116 5.64 1.01 11.38
CA VAL A 116 5.55 1.46 12.78
C VAL A 116 4.30 0.93 13.48
N CYS A 117 3.25 0.60 12.73
CA CYS A 117 1.98 0.13 13.25
C CYS A 117 1.89 -1.40 13.19
N GLU A 118 2.09 -2.10 14.30
CA GLU A 118 1.98 -3.58 14.36
C GLU A 118 0.53 -4.10 14.37
N ASP A 119 -0.33 -3.59 13.47
CA ASP A 119 -1.76 -3.93 13.40
C ASP A 119 -2.09 -4.68 12.11
N VAL A 120 -2.71 -5.85 12.23
CA VAL A 120 -3.00 -6.76 11.10
C VAL A 120 -3.99 -6.16 10.12
N MET A 121 -5.13 -5.67 10.61
CA MET A 121 -6.19 -5.10 9.77
C MET A 121 -5.67 -3.87 9.00
N SER A 122 -4.91 -3.01 9.68
CA SER A 122 -4.31 -1.81 9.08
C SER A 122 -3.32 -2.17 7.98
N HIS A 123 -2.39 -3.08 8.26
CA HIS A 123 -1.45 -3.57 7.25
C HIS A 123 -2.16 -4.15 6.03
N GLN A 124 -3.12 -5.06 6.24
CA GLN A 124 -3.82 -5.73 5.16
C GLN A 124 -4.57 -4.75 4.26
N PHE A 125 -5.36 -3.85 4.85
CA PHE A 125 -6.17 -2.92 4.08
C PHE A 125 -5.32 -1.85 3.38
N LEU A 126 -4.35 -1.26 4.08
CA LEU A 126 -3.62 -0.12 3.55
C LEU A 126 -2.58 -0.50 2.50
N ILE A 127 -2.01 -1.70 2.56
CA ILE A 127 -1.13 -2.18 1.48
C ILE A 127 -1.93 -2.45 0.20
N GLU A 128 -3.14 -3.01 0.31
CA GLU A 128 -4.04 -3.17 -0.83
C GLU A 128 -4.45 -1.81 -1.41
N CYS A 129 -4.77 -0.84 -0.55
CA CYS A 129 -5.04 0.53 -1.01
C CYS A 129 -3.83 1.16 -1.72
N LEU A 130 -2.61 0.98 -1.21
CA LEU A 130 -1.39 1.49 -1.82
C LEU A 130 -1.22 0.92 -3.23
N ILE A 131 -1.32 -0.41 -3.38
CA ILE A 131 -1.18 -1.05 -4.69
C ILE A 131 -2.28 -0.53 -5.61
N ASN A 132 -3.54 -0.63 -5.22
CA ASN A 132 -4.69 -0.29 -6.08
C ASN A 132 -4.82 1.20 -6.45
N SER A 133 -4.29 2.12 -5.64
CA SER A 133 -4.50 3.56 -5.88
C SER A 133 -3.49 4.18 -6.83
N PHE A 134 -2.23 3.72 -6.82
CA PHE A 134 -1.15 4.29 -7.64
C PHE A 134 -1.00 3.55 -8.98
N PRO A 135 -0.54 4.24 -10.04
CA PRO A 135 -0.42 3.66 -11.38
C PRO A 135 0.80 2.71 -11.48
N ASP A 136 0.84 1.90 -12.54
CA ASP A 136 1.84 0.83 -12.69
C ASP A 136 3.27 1.34 -12.91
N GLU A 137 3.43 2.49 -13.57
CA GLU A 137 4.75 3.10 -13.79
C GLU A 137 5.42 3.43 -12.47
N PHE A 138 4.64 3.79 -11.45
CA PHE A 138 5.16 4.09 -10.12
C PHE A 138 5.62 2.81 -9.45
N HIS A 139 4.80 1.75 -9.52
CA HIS A 139 5.11 0.45 -8.93
C HIS A 139 6.36 -0.18 -9.55
N LEU A 140 6.55 -0.11 -10.87
CA LEU A 140 7.75 -0.61 -11.54
C LEU A 140 9.02 0.04 -11.00
N GLU A 141 8.96 1.37 -10.91
CA GLU A 141 10.08 2.20 -10.49
C GLU A 141 10.35 2.12 -8.97
N THR A 142 9.40 1.60 -8.19
CA THR A 142 9.52 1.41 -6.73
C THR A 142 9.34 -0.03 -6.28
N LEU A 143 9.50 -1.00 -7.17
CA LEU A 143 9.14 -2.39 -6.87
C LEU A 143 9.96 -2.98 -5.72
N GLN A 144 11.25 -2.69 -5.69
CA GLN A 144 12.14 -3.14 -4.61
C GLN A 144 11.72 -2.60 -3.23
N PRO A 145 11.62 -1.26 -2.99
CA PRO A 145 11.20 -0.76 -1.69
C PRO A 145 9.77 -1.17 -1.33
N LEU A 146 8.88 -1.35 -2.30
CA LEU A 146 7.52 -1.86 -2.06
C LEU A 146 7.55 -3.30 -1.51
N LEU A 147 8.27 -4.20 -2.17
CA LEU A 147 8.41 -5.60 -1.74
C LEU A 147 9.14 -5.73 -0.39
N GLU A 148 10.16 -4.91 -0.14
CA GLU A 148 10.81 -4.80 1.17
C GLU A 148 9.87 -4.28 2.26
N GLY A 149 8.96 -3.37 1.92
CA GLY A 149 7.90 -2.91 2.82
C GLY A 149 6.92 -4.02 3.14
N ILE A 150 6.45 -4.76 2.13
CA ILE A 150 5.54 -5.91 2.28
C ILE A 150 6.18 -6.99 3.17
N SER A 151 7.47 -7.28 2.95
CA SER A 151 8.20 -8.26 3.76
C SER A 151 8.39 -7.83 5.21
N LYS A 152 8.08 -6.58 5.58
CA LYS A 152 8.13 -6.07 6.97
C LYS A 152 6.78 -6.03 7.68
N LEU A 153 5.67 -6.32 7.00
CA LEU A 153 4.34 -6.30 7.61
C LEU A 153 4.19 -7.38 8.70
N HIS A 154 3.08 -7.30 9.43
CA HIS A 154 2.74 -8.28 10.46
C HIS A 154 2.51 -9.67 9.84
N LYS A 155 3.09 -10.71 10.45
CA LYS A 155 3.11 -12.09 9.94
C LYS A 155 1.75 -12.75 9.66
N ASP A 156 0.70 -12.24 10.31
CA ASP A 156 -0.67 -12.76 10.23
C ASP A 156 -1.51 -12.06 9.15
N VAL A 157 -0.93 -11.11 8.41
CA VAL A 157 -1.59 -10.44 7.28
C VAL A 157 -1.76 -11.42 6.12
N ASP A 158 -2.96 -11.49 5.54
CA ASP A 158 -3.19 -12.19 4.28
C ASP A 158 -2.72 -11.33 3.11
N ILE A 159 -1.53 -11.62 2.64
CA ILE A 159 -0.87 -10.94 1.51
C ILE A 159 -1.24 -11.55 0.14
N LYS A 160 -2.01 -12.64 0.11
CA LYS A 160 -2.25 -13.39 -1.12
C LYS A 160 -2.85 -12.52 -2.21
N THR A 161 -3.94 -11.83 -1.90
CA THR A 161 -4.65 -10.90 -2.80
C THR A 161 -3.75 -9.75 -3.24
N THR A 162 -2.96 -9.23 -2.30
CA THR A 162 -2.03 -8.12 -2.52
C THR A 162 -0.96 -8.49 -3.56
N ILE A 163 -0.29 -9.63 -3.38
CA ILE A 163 0.78 -10.09 -4.28
C ILE A 163 0.23 -10.48 -5.65
N ILE A 164 -0.91 -11.18 -5.71
CA ILE A 164 -1.53 -11.55 -7.00
C ILE A 164 -1.87 -10.29 -7.79
N THR A 165 -2.53 -9.31 -7.16
CA THR A 165 -2.87 -8.04 -7.82
C THR A 165 -1.63 -7.32 -8.34
N LEU A 166 -0.53 -7.33 -7.57
CA LEU A 166 0.73 -6.73 -8.01
C LEU A 166 1.31 -7.46 -9.22
N LEU A 167 1.38 -8.78 -9.19
CA LEU A 167 1.93 -9.60 -10.28
C LEU A 167 1.10 -9.47 -11.56
N ASP A 168 -0.22 -9.47 -11.45
CA ASP A 168 -1.11 -9.31 -12.61
C ASP A 168 -0.88 -7.96 -13.28
N ARG A 169 -0.79 -6.88 -12.50
CA ARG A 169 -0.49 -5.53 -13.01
C ARG A 169 0.89 -5.42 -13.64
N LEU A 170 1.92 -6.00 -13.00
CA LEU A 170 3.26 -6.06 -13.58
C LEU A 170 3.27 -6.86 -14.90
N THR A 171 2.45 -7.90 -15.01
CA THR A 171 2.31 -8.69 -16.25
C THR A 171 1.75 -7.84 -17.39
N GLU A 172 0.94 -6.83 -17.12
CA GLU A 172 0.43 -5.95 -18.19
C GLU A 172 1.52 -4.99 -18.68
N VAL A 173 2.35 -4.45 -17.78
CA VAL A 173 3.24 -3.31 -18.09
C VAL A 173 4.68 -3.70 -18.42
N VAL A 174 5.22 -4.75 -17.80
CA VAL A 174 6.61 -5.19 -18.07
C VAL A 174 6.78 -5.51 -19.56
N THR A 175 7.90 -5.12 -20.15
CA THR A 175 8.27 -5.54 -21.51
C THR A 175 9.48 -6.47 -21.45
N ASP A 176 9.72 -7.27 -22.49
CA ASP A 176 10.77 -8.33 -22.52
C ASP A 176 12.21 -7.85 -22.20
N LYS A 177 12.44 -6.54 -22.08
CA LYS A 177 13.74 -5.93 -21.80
C LYS A 177 14.14 -5.93 -20.32
N GLU A 178 13.27 -6.39 -19.41
CA GLU A 178 13.46 -6.27 -17.96
C GLU A 178 13.66 -7.62 -17.25
N SER A 179 14.50 -8.52 -17.81
CA SER A 179 14.79 -9.86 -17.25
C SER A 179 15.28 -9.86 -15.78
N ASN A 180 15.73 -8.72 -15.24
CA ASN A 180 16.12 -8.59 -13.84
C ASN A 180 14.91 -8.49 -12.87
N ILE A 181 13.74 -8.08 -13.34
CA ILE A 181 12.55 -7.91 -12.48
C ILE A 181 12.08 -9.27 -11.96
N PHE A 182 12.06 -10.29 -12.81
CA PHE A 182 11.61 -11.62 -12.41
C PHE A 182 12.42 -12.18 -11.22
N LYS A 183 13.74 -12.16 -11.32
CA LYS A 183 14.62 -12.66 -10.24
C LYS A 183 14.45 -11.89 -8.94
N MET A 184 14.25 -10.57 -9.03
CA MET A 184 14.00 -9.74 -7.87
C MET A 184 12.67 -10.11 -7.22
N VAL A 185 11.59 -10.19 -8.00
CA VAL A 185 10.25 -10.57 -7.52
C VAL A 185 10.26 -11.96 -6.89
N GLN A 186 10.89 -12.94 -7.55
CA GLN A 186 11.02 -14.30 -7.04
C GLN A 186 11.71 -14.32 -5.67
N LYS A 187 12.85 -13.65 -5.54
CA LYS A 187 13.60 -13.56 -4.27
C LYS A 187 12.72 -13.02 -3.14
N TYR A 188 11.99 -11.93 -3.38
CA TYR A 188 11.13 -11.36 -2.33
C TYR A 188 9.91 -12.22 -2.03
N ILE A 189 9.33 -12.91 -3.02
CA ILE A 189 8.24 -13.86 -2.79
C ILE A 189 8.71 -15.02 -1.90
N ASP A 190 9.92 -15.52 -2.10
CA ASP A 190 10.49 -16.57 -1.24
C ASP A 190 10.70 -16.06 0.20
N GLU A 191 11.26 -14.85 0.37
CA GLU A 191 11.40 -14.20 1.69
C GLU A 191 10.04 -14.04 2.38
N ILE A 192 9.03 -13.64 1.60
CA ILE A 192 7.64 -13.51 2.05
C ILE A 192 7.08 -14.88 2.48
N PHE A 193 7.28 -15.95 1.71
CA PHE A 193 6.80 -17.29 2.08
C PHE A 193 7.45 -17.88 3.33
N ILE A 194 8.66 -17.44 3.66
CA ILE A 194 9.37 -17.81 4.88
C ILE A 194 8.77 -17.05 6.08
N ARG A 195 8.50 -15.75 5.92
CA ARG A 195 8.06 -14.89 7.02
C ARG A 195 6.58 -15.04 7.35
N PHE A 196 5.73 -15.11 6.32
CA PHE A 196 4.29 -15.23 6.48
C PHE A 196 3.92 -16.69 6.60
N ASN A 197 3.08 -17.03 7.59
CA ASN A 197 2.57 -18.38 7.76
C ASN A 197 1.44 -18.67 6.75
N CYS A 198 1.72 -18.46 5.48
CA CYS A 198 0.78 -18.66 4.39
C CYS A 198 0.39 -20.15 4.31
N LYS A 199 -0.92 -20.41 4.23
CA LYS A 199 -1.43 -21.75 3.91
C LYS A 199 -0.83 -22.22 2.57
N MET A 200 -0.59 -23.52 2.44
CA MET A 200 -0.05 -24.11 1.20
C MET A 200 -0.84 -23.71 -0.04
N GLU A 201 -2.18 -23.65 0.06
CA GLU A 201 -3.04 -23.17 -1.02
C GLU A 201 -2.66 -21.75 -1.48
N SER A 202 -2.39 -20.84 -0.54
CA SER A 202 -2.03 -19.45 -0.87
C SER A 202 -0.65 -19.37 -1.53
N LYS A 203 0.30 -20.20 -1.09
CA LYS A 203 1.63 -20.31 -1.72
C LYS A 203 1.53 -20.78 -3.16
N LEU A 204 0.76 -21.84 -3.40
CA LEU A 204 0.54 -22.38 -4.74
C LEU A 204 -0.11 -21.36 -5.68
N VAL A 205 -1.12 -20.62 -5.22
CA VAL A 205 -1.79 -19.61 -6.06
C VAL A 205 -0.82 -18.46 -6.42
N ILE A 206 -0.01 -17.99 -5.47
CA ILE A 206 1.01 -16.97 -5.76
C ILE A 206 2.05 -17.51 -6.74
N GLN A 207 2.50 -18.77 -6.60
CA GLN A 207 3.42 -19.39 -7.54
C GLN A 207 2.82 -19.55 -8.95
N VAL A 208 1.52 -19.85 -9.07
CA VAL A 208 0.83 -19.87 -10.37
C VAL A 208 0.80 -18.49 -11.03
N SER A 209 0.55 -17.42 -10.25
CA SER A 209 0.61 -16.04 -10.76
C SER A 209 2.05 -15.68 -11.17
N LEU A 210 3.06 -16.10 -10.39
CA LEU A 210 4.48 -15.92 -10.73
C LEU A 210 4.87 -16.64 -12.03
N LEU A 211 4.40 -17.88 -12.23
CA LEU A 211 4.60 -18.63 -13.48
C LEU A 211 3.93 -17.93 -14.66
N SER A 212 2.73 -17.40 -14.46
CA SER A 212 2.00 -16.65 -15.50
C SER A 212 2.79 -15.40 -15.91
N PHE A 213 3.34 -14.67 -14.93
CA PHE A 213 4.25 -13.56 -15.16
C PHE A 213 5.53 -13.99 -15.91
N CYS A 214 6.15 -15.12 -15.55
CA CYS A 214 7.32 -15.67 -16.27
C CYS A 214 7.02 -15.92 -17.75
N ILE A 215 5.92 -16.63 -18.02
CA ILE A 215 5.53 -17.07 -19.37
C ILE A 215 5.25 -15.85 -20.24
N ALA A 216 4.62 -14.82 -19.68
CA ALA A 216 4.26 -13.63 -20.43
C ALA A 216 5.48 -12.78 -20.85
N LYS A 217 6.55 -12.71 -20.04
CA LYS A 217 7.56 -11.64 -20.15
C LYS A 217 9.03 -12.03 -20.21
N ASP A 218 9.43 -13.28 -19.96
CA ASP A 218 10.85 -13.68 -20.04
C ASP A 218 11.08 -14.82 -21.05
N GLN A 219 10.71 -14.59 -22.32
CA GLN A 219 10.77 -15.60 -23.40
C GLN A 219 12.16 -16.22 -23.64
N ALA A 220 13.25 -15.54 -23.25
CA ALA A 220 14.62 -16.01 -23.49
C ALA A 220 15.13 -16.99 -22.41
N LYS A 221 14.62 -16.92 -21.17
CA LYS A 221 15.02 -17.79 -20.03
C LYS A 221 13.84 -18.49 -19.35
N VAL A 222 12.67 -18.51 -19.98
CA VAL A 222 11.42 -19.12 -19.45
C VAL A 222 11.67 -20.48 -18.81
N THR A 223 12.36 -21.39 -19.50
CA THR A 223 12.53 -22.77 -19.01
C THR A 223 13.38 -22.87 -17.75
N GLU A 224 14.42 -22.05 -17.61
CA GLU A 224 15.26 -21.99 -16.40
C GLU A 224 14.49 -21.37 -15.24
N ASN A 225 13.79 -20.25 -15.49
CA ASN A 225 12.99 -19.55 -14.50
C ASN A 225 11.78 -20.38 -14.02
N ILE A 226 11.07 -21.04 -14.93
CA ILE A 226 9.96 -21.95 -14.60
C ILE A 226 10.48 -23.11 -13.74
N ASN A 227 11.60 -23.72 -14.10
CA ASN A 227 12.18 -24.80 -13.30
C ASN A 227 12.56 -24.30 -11.90
N SER A 228 13.11 -23.09 -11.78
CA SER A 228 13.42 -22.50 -10.48
C SER A 228 12.18 -22.26 -9.61
N VAL A 229 11.06 -21.81 -10.20
CA VAL A 229 9.80 -21.67 -9.45
C VAL A 229 9.28 -23.05 -9.03
N LEU A 230 9.31 -24.04 -9.93
CA LEU A 230 8.88 -25.41 -9.63
C LEU A 230 9.75 -26.11 -8.57
N GLU A 231 11.05 -25.81 -8.51
CA GLU A 231 11.95 -26.30 -7.46
C GLU A 231 11.67 -25.66 -6.08
N SER A 232 11.06 -24.46 -6.07
CA SER A 232 10.68 -23.74 -4.83
C SER A 232 9.31 -24.14 -4.27
N CYS A 233 8.48 -24.85 -5.06
CA CYS A 233 7.17 -25.40 -4.69
C CYS A 233 7.28 -26.58 -3.72
#